data_AF-S6SFJ1-F1
#
_entry.id   AF-S6SFJ1-F1
#
_cell.length_a   1.000
_cell.length_b   1.000
_cell.length_c   1.000
_cell.angle_alpha   90.00
_cell.angle_beta   90.00
_cell.angle_gamma   90.00
#
_symmetry.space_group_name_H-M   'P 1'
#
loop_
_entity.id
_entity.type
_entity.pdbx_description
1 polymer ?
#
loop_
_entity_poly.entity_id
_entity_poly.type
_entity_poly.pdbx_seq_one_letter_code
_entity_poly.pdbx_strand_id
1 'polypeptide(L)' 'EKGQGKVTIRRPDGVSCSGAINAAMNGGNLALNSQAQADCTDGSGYDMPQVSCKPGAQSIADCNGNYGNTQFPMSMRRE' A
#
# COMPACT_ATOMS: atom_id res chain seq x y z
N GLU A 1 14.59 -10.99 4.26
CA GLU A 1 14.29 -11.09 2.82
C GLU A 1 13.89 -9.72 2.26
N LYS A 2 14.25 -9.39 1.01
CA LYS A 2 13.84 -8.12 0.37
C LYS A 2 12.37 -8.26 -0.03
N GLY A 3 11.46 -7.71 0.78
CA GLY A 3 10.02 -7.86 0.62
C GLY A 3 9.51 -7.20 -0.65
N GLN A 4 9.73 -7.80 -1.81
CA GLN A 4 9.17 -7.34 -3.07
C GLN A 4 7.72 -7.82 -3.12
N GLY A 5 6.79 -6.87 -3.08
CA GLY A 5 5.36 -7.11 -3.17
C GLY A 5 4.81 -6.53 -4.47
N LYS A 6 3.58 -6.92 -4.79
CA LYS A 6 2.78 -6.27 -5.82
C LYS A 6 1.56 -5.67 -5.15
N VAL A 7 1.26 -4.41 -5.43
CA VAL A 7 -0.03 -3.84 -5.08
C VAL A 7 -0.99 -4.03 -6.24
N THR A 8 -2.28 -4.12 -5.93
CA THR A 8 -3.33 -3.94 -6.93
C THR A 8 -4.39 -3.03 -6.33
N ILE A 9 -4.64 -1.92 -7.02
CA ILE A 9 -5.65 -0.93 -6.65
C ILE A 9 -6.80 -1.09 -7.63
N ARG A 10 -8.01 -1.25 -7.09
CA ARG A 10 -9.24 -1.25 -7.87
C ARG A 10 -10.00 0.02 -7.59
N ARG A 11 -10.14 0.85 -8.62
CA ARG A 11 -10.93 2.06 -8.58
C ARG A 11 -12.42 1.74 -8.81
N PRO A 12 -13.35 2.56 -8.28
CA PRO A 12 -14.80 2.34 -8.45
C PRO A 12 -15.28 2.39 -9.90
N ASP A 13 -14.53 3.07 -10.76
CA ASP A 13 -14.75 3.17 -12.21
C ASP A 13 -14.37 1.87 -12.98
N GLY A 14 -13.89 0.84 -12.27
CA GLY A 14 -13.48 -0.44 -12.86
C GLY A 14 -12.01 -0.48 -13.30
N VAL A 15 -11.29 0.64 -13.21
CA VAL A 15 -9.86 0.70 -13.53
C VAL A 15 -9.06 -0.05 -12.46
N SER A 16 -8.16 -0.93 -12.91
CA SER A 16 -7.24 -1.65 -12.02
C SER A 16 -5.81 -1.16 -12.26
N CYS A 17 -5.13 -0.74 -11.20
CA CYS A 17 -3.75 -0.27 -11.25
C CYS A 17 -2.84 -1.24 -10.50
N SER A 18 -1.72 -1.61 -11.11
CA SER A 18 -0.77 -2.57 -10.57
C SER A 18 0.62 -1.96 -10.48
N GLY A 19 1.32 -2.18 -9.39
CA GLY A 19 2.67 -1.65 -9.20
C GLY A 19 3.54 -2.53 -8.32
N ALA A 20 4.85 -2.49 -8.56
CA ALA A 20 5.83 -3.13 -7.70
C ALA A 20 6.09 -2.27 -6.46
N ILE A 21 6.08 -2.90 -5.29
CA ILE A 21 6.36 -2.26 -4.01
C ILE A 21 7.49 -2.97 -3.29
N ASN A 22 8.20 -2.21 -2.46
CA ASN A 22 9.11 -2.75 -1.47
C ASN A 22 8.50 -2.62 -0.08
N ALA A 23 8.29 -3.75 0.55
CA ALA A 23 8.04 -3.92 1.96
C ALA A 23 9.36 -3.97 2.73
N ALA A 24 9.47 -3.12 3.75
CA ALA A 24 10.56 -3.14 4.71
C ALA A 24 9.99 -3.21 6.13
N MET A 25 10.46 -4.19 6.90
CA MET A 25 10.17 -4.31 8.33
C MET A 25 11.26 -3.59 9.13
N ASN A 26 10.88 -2.62 9.96
CA ASN A 26 11.79 -1.92 10.85
C ASN A 26 11.21 -1.87 12.27
N GLY A 27 11.82 -2.60 13.20
CA GLY A 27 11.42 -2.59 14.61
C GLY A 27 9.97 -3.02 14.86
N GLY A 28 9.41 -3.89 14.02
CA GLY A 28 8.01 -4.30 14.06
C GLY A 28 7.07 -3.47 13.18
N ASN A 29 7.51 -2.32 12.68
CA ASN A 29 6.74 -1.51 11.75
C ASN A 29 6.99 -1.95 10.31
N LEU A 30 5.93 -2.22 9.56
CA LEU A 30 5.98 -2.53 8.13
C LEU A 30 5.78 -1.25 7.33
N ALA A 31 6.78 -0.84 6.58
CA ALA A 31 6.67 0.23 5.58
C ALA A 31 6.54 -0.38 4.19
N LEU A 32 5.47 -0.06 3.46
CA LEU A 32 5.34 -0.35 2.04
C LEU A 32 5.64 0.93 1.26
N ASN A 33 6.75 0.90 0.53
CA ASN A 33 7.19 1.98 -0.32
C ASN A 33 6.98 1.57 -1.77
N SER A 34 6.25 2.38 -2.54
CA SER A 34 6.16 2.15 -3.97
C SER A 34 7.49 2.45 -4.65
N GLN A 35 7.92 1.60 -5.59
CA GLN A 35 9.13 1.87 -6.37
C GLN A 35 8.87 2.84 -7.53
N ALA A 36 7.63 2.89 -8.03
CA ALA A 36 7.22 3.70 -9.17
C ALA A 36 5.71 3.97 -9.12
N GLN A 37 5.24 4.79 -10.05
CA GLN A 37 3.82 4.95 -10.30
C GLN A 37 3.21 3.60 -10.75
N ALA A 38 2.00 3.27 -10.29
CA ALA A 38 1.32 2.05 -10.71
C ALA A 38 0.70 2.25 -12.10
N ASP A 39 0.88 1.26 -12.98
CA ASP A 39 0.29 1.27 -14.31
C ASP A 39 -1.16 0.82 -14.23
N CYS A 40 -2.07 1.63 -14.78
CA CYS A 40 -3.49 1.34 -14.83
C CYS A 40 -3.94 0.79 -16.17
N THR A 41 -5.01 -0.01 -16.15
CA THR A 41 -5.62 -0.61 -17.37
C THR A 41 -6.19 0.41 -18.35
N ASP A 42 -6.41 1.66 -17.93
CA ASP A 42 -6.85 2.77 -18.77
C ASP A 42 -5.68 3.53 -19.43
N GLY A 43 -4.44 3.09 -19.20
CA GLY A 43 -3.22 3.74 -19.68
C GLY A 43 -2.77 4.93 -18.83
N SER A 44 -3.48 5.24 -17.74
CA SER A 44 -3.04 6.25 -16.78
C SER A 44 -1.99 5.70 -15.82
N GLY A 45 -1.17 6.60 -15.27
CA GLY A 45 -0.34 6.31 -14.12
C GLY A 45 -1.09 6.69 -12.83
N TYR A 46 -1.04 5.83 -11.83
CA TYR A 46 -1.57 6.10 -10.51
C TYR A 46 -0.48 6.19 -9.47
N ASP A 47 -0.36 7.36 -8.86
CA ASP A 47 0.56 7.51 -7.73
C ASP A 47 0.12 6.58 -6.62
N MET A 48 1.07 5.81 -6.12
CA MET A 48 0.80 4.87 -5.06
C MET A 48 0.95 5.56 -3.70
N PRO A 49 0.10 5.24 -2.73
CA PRO A 49 0.24 5.84 -1.42
C PRO A 49 1.38 5.18 -0.67
N GLN A 50 1.99 5.93 0.23
CA GLN A 50 2.88 5.34 1.20
C GLN A 50 2.05 4.68 2.30
N VAL A 51 2.32 3.41 2.56
CA VAL A 51 1.59 2.66 3.60
C VAL A 51 2.55 2.35 4.73
N SER A 52 2.17 2.74 5.94
CA SER A 52 2.90 2.41 7.17
C SER A 52 1.98 1.65 8.10
N CYS A 53 2.41 0.46 8.48
CA CYS A 53 1.70 -0.44 9.36
C CYS A 53 2.50 -0.63 10.65
N LYS A 54 1.84 -0.48 11.78
CA LYS A 54 2.42 -0.72 13.10
C LYS A 54 1.83 -1.99 13.72
N PRO A 55 2.55 -2.69 14.60
CA PRO A 55 1.97 -3.75 15.40
C PRO A 55 0.80 -3.17 16.22
N GLY A 56 -0.43 -3.60 15.92
CA GLY A 56 -1.60 -3.19 16.68
C GLY A 56 -1.84 -4.10 17.89
N ALA A 57 -2.57 -3.59 18.87
CA ALA A 57 -2.73 -4.21 20.18
C ALA A 57 -3.46 -5.58 20.17
N GLN A 58 -4.19 -5.90 19.10
CA GLN A 58 -5.05 -7.11 18.99
C GLN A 58 -4.60 -8.07 17.88
N SER A 59 -3.31 -8.13 17.55
CA SER A 59 -2.77 -8.96 16.46
C SER A 59 -3.24 -8.57 15.04
N ILE A 60 -3.90 -7.42 14.91
CA ILE A 60 -4.22 -6.74 13.65
C ILE A 60 -3.24 -5.58 13.53
N ALA A 61 -2.55 -5.41 12.41
CA ALA A 61 -1.64 -4.29 12.23
C ALA A 61 -2.44 -3.00 11.95
N ASP A 62 -2.07 -1.91 12.62
CA ASP A 62 -2.65 -0.60 12.41
C ASP A 62 -1.96 0.07 11.22
N CYS A 63 -2.64 0.06 10.07
CA CYS A 63 -2.10 0.58 8.83
C CYS A 63 -2.71 1.93 8.47
N ASN A 64 -1.84 2.87 8.13
CA ASN A 64 -2.21 4.18 7.63
C ASN A 64 -1.63 4.37 6.24
N GLY A 65 -2.49 4.77 5.30
CA GLY A 65 -2.09 5.14 3.96
C GLY A 65 -1.94 6.65 3.87
N ASN A 66 -0.96 7.13 3.14
CA ASN A 66 -0.74 8.55 2.93
C ASN A 66 -0.51 8.88 1.44
N TYR A 67 -1.27 9.85 0.96
CA TYR A 67 -1.13 10.50 -0.34
C TYR A 67 -0.53 11.89 -0.16
N GLY A 68 0.79 11.98 -0.24
CA GLY A 68 1.52 13.22 0.05
C GLY A 68 1.28 13.67 1.49
N ASN A 69 0.34 14.60 1.70
CA ASN A 69 -0.05 15.10 3.02
C ASN A 69 -1.43 14.59 3.48
N THR A 70 -2.13 13.80 2.66
CA THR A 70 -3.46 13.29 2.98
C THR A 70 -3.38 11.87 3.52
N GLN A 71 -3.54 11.73 4.83
CA GLN A 71 -3.65 10.43 5.49
C GLN A 71 -5.08 9.89 5.42
N PHE A 72 -5.22 8.60 5.16
CA PHE A 72 -6.51 7.90 5.19
C PHE A 72 -6.39 6.60 6.00
N PRO A 73 -7.44 6.29 6.79
CA PRO A 73 -7.47 5.07 7.57
C PRO A 73 -7.58 3.86 6.63
N MET A 74 -6.78 2.83 6.87
CA MET A 74 -6.89 1.56 6.17
C MET A 74 -7.35 0.46 7.12
N SER A 75 -8.27 -0.37 6.65
CA SER A 75 -8.73 -1.53 7.39
C SER A 75 -8.10 -2.77 6.80
N MET A 76 -7.38 -3.54 7.62
CA MET A 76 -6.88 -4.85 7.22
C MET A 76 -7.98 -5.89 7.35
N ARG A 77 -8.20 -6.67 6.28
CA ARG A 77 -9.00 -7.88 6.33
C ARG A 77 -8.08 -9.09 6.25
N ARG A 78 -8.35 -10.08 7.07
CA ARG A 78 -7.70 -11.39 6.99
C ARG A 78 -8.59 -12.26 6.10
N GLU A 79 -8.03 -12.74 4.99
CA GLU A 79 -8.62 -13.83 4.20
C GLU A 79 -8.27 -15.18 4.81
#